data_AF-A0A8I6GMF6-F1
#
_entry.id   AF-A0A8I6GMF6-F1
#
_cell.length_a   1.000
_cell.length_b   1.000
_cell.length_c   1.000
_cell.angle_alpha   90.00
_cell.angle_beta   90.00
_cell.angle_gamma   90.00
#
_symmetry.space_group_name_H-M   'P 1'
#
loop_
_entity.id
_entity.type
_entity.pdbx_description
1 polymer ?
#
loop_
_entity_poly.entity_id
_entity_poly.type
_entity_poly.pdbx_seq_one_letter_code
_entity_poly.pdbx_strand_id
1 'polypeptide(L)'
;MLLLDTWANILHSALLLVLLLELKVFQDSHKDQAPHLLATYVKEGLHPDYGCTSFGDSESESTKDSVADMKELKVIQPKKSVCVDAGGSVTLNCTVTSLTPVGPIKWFRGVGHSRHLIYYFTGYHFSRITNASDATKRGNLDFSIHISNVTPADAGTYYCVKFQKGIVEPDIEIQSGGGTELSVFVADMKELKVFQPKKSVCVDAGGSVTLNCTVTSLTPVGPIKWYRGVGHNRHLIYNFTGYRFPRVTNASDATKRGNLDFSIHISNVTPADAGTYYCVKFQKGIVEPDIEIQSGGGTELLVFELKTSHIAKILAAALIGCKLLLVIAVTLIYRHRCKMLE
;
A
#
# COMPACT_ATOMS: atom_id res chain seq x y z
N MET A 1 -24.99 -76.99 -18.23
CA MET A 1 -24.26 -76.23 -17.18
C MET A 1 -23.19 -75.32 -17.77
N LEU A 2 -22.20 -75.82 -18.53
CA LEU A 2 -21.08 -75.01 -19.06
C LEU A 2 -21.50 -73.74 -19.84
N LEU A 3 -22.63 -73.75 -20.55
CA LEU A 3 -23.13 -72.57 -21.25
C LEU A 3 -23.65 -71.48 -20.29
N LEU A 4 -24.27 -71.83 -19.17
CA LEU A 4 -24.79 -70.83 -18.21
C LEU A 4 -23.67 -70.02 -17.56
N ASP A 5 -22.55 -70.68 -17.23
CA ASP A 5 -21.39 -70.02 -16.63
C ASP A 5 -20.74 -69.01 -17.59
N THR A 6 -20.66 -69.34 -18.89
CA THR A 6 -20.13 -68.41 -19.90
C THR A 6 -20.99 -67.14 -20.03
N TRP A 7 -22.32 -67.27 -19.99
CA TRP A 7 -23.22 -66.11 -20.10
C TRP A 7 -23.20 -65.24 -18.84
N ALA A 8 -23.14 -65.84 -17.65
CA ALA A 8 -23.00 -65.09 -16.40
C ALA A 8 -21.68 -64.29 -16.38
N ASN A 9 -20.58 -64.89 -16.86
CA ASN A 9 -19.29 -64.22 -16.96
C ASN A 9 -19.29 -63.05 -17.95
N ILE A 10 -19.97 -63.19 -19.10
CA ILE A 10 -20.11 -62.10 -20.08
C ILE A 10 -20.92 -60.94 -19.48
N LEU A 11 -22.03 -61.24 -18.80
CA LEU A 11 -22.87 -60.22 -18.18
C LEU A 11 -22.13 -59.49 -17.05
N HIS A 12 -21.39 -60.22 -16.22
CA HIS A 12 -20.58 -59.66 -15.15
C HIS A 12 -19.43 -58.80 -15.71
N SER A 13 -18.76 -59.26 -16.77
CA SER A 13 -17.71 -58.49 -17.44
C SER A 13 -18.25 -57.20 -18.06
N ALA A 14 -19.45 -57.23 -18.66
CA ALA A 14 -20.07 -56.04 -19.23
C ALA A 14 -20.45 -55.02 -18.13
N LEU A 15 -21.03 -55.49 -17.01
CA LEU A 15 -21.37 -54.63 -15.88
C LEU A 15 -20.12 -54.01 -15.23
N LEU A 16 -19.05 -54.80 -15.07
CA LEU A 16 -17.77 -54.31 -14.56
C LEU A 16 -17.14 -53.26 -15.49
N LEU A 17 -17.24 -53.44 -16.81
CA LEU A 17 -16.73 -52.46 -17.77
C LEU A 17 -17.49 -51.14 -17.68
N VAL A 18 -18.82 -51.20 -17.52
CA VAL A 18 -19.66 -50.01 -17.31
C VAL A 18 -19.30 -49.31 -16.01
N LEU A 19 -19.13 -50.04 -14.90
CA LEU A 19 -18.69 -49.49 -13.62
C LEU A 19 -17.29 -48.87 -13.68
N LEU A 20 -16.36 -49.50 -14.41
CA LEU A 20 -15.00 -48.98 -14.61
C LEU A 20 -15.01 -47.70 -15.46
N LEU A 21 -15.86 -47.64 -16.49
CA LEU A 21 -16.05 -46.42 -17.29
C LEU A 21 -16.64 -45.30 -16.42
N GLU A 22 -17.61 -45.59 -15.55
CA GLU A 22 -18.17 -44.61 -14.63
C GLU A 22 -17.15 -44.13 -13.59
N LEU A 23 -16.38 -45.05 -12.99
CA LEU A 23 -15.28 -44.72 -12.06
C LEU A 23 -14.19 -43.89 -12.74
N LYS A 24 -13.84 -44.21 -13.98
CA LYS A 24 -12.84 -43.47 -14.75
C LYS A 24 -13.32 -42.06 -15.09
N VAL A 25 -14.59 -41.90 -15.48
CA VAL A 25 -15.22 -40.60 -15.70
C VAL A 25 -15.31 -39.80 -14.39
N PHE A 26 -15.62 -40.46 -13.26
CA PHE A 26 -15.64 -39.81 -11.94
C PHE A 26 -14.23 -39.36 -11.51
N GLN A 27 -13.21 -40.19 -11.72
CA GLN A 27 -11.82 -39.83 -11.44
C GLN A 27 -11.31 -38.71 -12.34
N ASP A 28 -11.63 -38.72 -13.64
CA ASP A 28 -11.23 -37.64 -14.55
C ASP A 28 -11.96 -36.33 -14.23
N SER A 29 -13.21 -36.38 -13.73
CA SER A 29 -13.91 -35.18 -13.24
C SER A 29 -13.31 -34.61 -11.94
N HIS A 30 -12.61 -35.41 -11.16
CA HIS A 30 -11.96 -34.98 -9.91
C HIS A 30 -10.45 -34.75 -10.06
N LYS A 31 -9.83 -35.12 -11.20
CA LYS A 31 -8.39 -34.95 -11.42
C LYS A 31 -7.97 -33.50 -11.59
N ASP A 32 -8.91 -32.61 -11.88
CA ASP A 32 -8.70 -31.15 -11.86
C ASP A 32 -8.79 -30.55 -10.44
N GLN A 33 -9.02 -31.38 -9.41
CA GLN A 33 -8.94 -31.02 -8.00
C GLN A 33 -7.75 -31.74 -7.33
N ALA A 34 -6.55 -31.19 -7.49
CA ALA A 34 -5.40 -31.54 -6.64
C ALA A 34 -4.76 -30.28 -6.05
N PRO A 35 -4.16 -30.37 -4.84
CA PRO A 35 -4.17 -29.26 -3.90
C PRO A 35 -2.84 -28.50 -3.89
N HIS A 36 -2.90 -27.18 -4.11
CA HIS A 36 -1.86 -26.28 -3.63
C HIS A 36 -2.35 -25.56 -2.37
N LEU A 37 -2.41 -26.33 -1.29
CA LEU A 37 -2.07 -25.83 0.04
C LEU A 37 -0.55 -25.86 0.13
N LEU A 38 0.09 -24.73 0.45
CA LEU A 38 1.19 -24.64 1.43
C LEU A 38 1.67 -23.19 1.57
N ALA A 39 1.58 -22.72 2.82
CA ALA A 39 2.50 -21.79 3.50
C ALA A 39 2.54 -20.33 2.97
N THR A 40 2.64 -19.28 3.77
CA THR A 40 3.18 -19.10 5.13
C THR A 40 2.46 -17.93 5.79
N TYR A 41 2.12 -18.08 7.07
CA TYR A 41 1.79 -16.99 7.98
C TYR A 41 3.03 -16.09 8.17
N VAL A 42 2.95 -14.82 7.76
CA VAL A 42 3.87 -13.78 8.26
C VAL A 42 3.12 -13.01 9.34
N LYS A 43 3.38 -13.36 10.60
CA LYS A 43 3.17 -12.47 11.74
C LYS A 43 4.40 -11.58 11.82
N GLU A 44 4.26 -10.31 11.47
CA GLU A 44 5.11 -9.29 12.07
C GLU A 44 4.20 -8.18 12.58
N GLY A 45 4.01 -8.18 13.89
CA GLY A 45 3.56 -6.99 14.59
C GLY A 45 4.71 -6.00 14.59
N LEU A 46 4.72 -5.07 13.64
CA LEU A 46 5.46 -3.84 13.83
C LEU A 46 4.54 -2.86 14.57
N HIS A 47 4.92 -2.58 15.81
CA HIS A 47 4.49 -1.41 16.56
C HIS A 47 5.62 -0.37 16.40
N PRO A 48 5.45 0.70 15.61
CA PRO A 48 6.46 1.76 15.54
C PRO A 48 5.80 3.09 15.87
N ASP A 49 5.83 3.44 17.15
CA ASP A 49 5.63 4.82 17.59
C ASP A 49 7.03 5.46 17.61
N TYR A 50 7.56 5.77 16.42
CA TYR A 50 8.78 6.56 16.28
C TYR A 50 8.43 7.89 15.61
N GLY A 51 7.72 8.75 16.36
CA GLY A 51 7.68 10.17 16.04
C GLY A 51 9.02 10.84 16.36
N CYS A 52 9.23 12.09 15.91
CA CYS A 52 10.35 12.92 16.35
C CYS A 52 10.37 13.01 17.88
N THR A 53 11.23 12.23 18.54
CA THR A 53 11.60 12.47 19.94
C THR A 53 12.87 13.27 19.92
N SER A 54 12.82 14.50 20.46
CA SER A 54 14.05 15.25 20.72
C SER A 54 14.89 14.45 21.71
N PHE A 55 16.00 13.86 21.24
CA PHE A 55 17.01 13.33 22.15
C PHE A 55 17.51 14.50 23.00
N GLY A 56 17.27 14.42 24.31
CA GLY A 56 17.84 15.36 25.26
C GLY A 56 19.36 15.31 25.16
N ASP A 57 19.98 16.48 25.11
CA ASP A 57 21.43 16.64 25.01
C ASP A 57 22.11 15.83 26.11
N SER A 58 22.96 14.87 25.73
CA SER A 58 23.96 14.33 26.63
C SER A 58 24.97 15.45 26.92
N GLU A 59 24.90 15.97 28.14
CA GLU A 59 25.85 16.95 28.68
C GLU A 59 27.27 16.36 28.61
N SER A 60 28.03 16.75 27.58
CA SER A 60 29.49 16.63 27.62
C SER A 60 30.00 17.72 28.56
N GLU A 61 30.32 17.32 29.79
CA GLU A 61 31.00 18.16 30.75
C GLU A 61 32.39 18.52 30.20
N SER A 62 32.50 19.72 29.61
CA SER A 62 33.79 20.32 29.31
C SER A 62 34.26 21.07 30.55
N THR A 63 35.38 20.59 31.08
CA THR A 63 36.05 21.10 32.26
C THR A 63 36.37 22.59 32.11
N LYS A 64 36.06 23.33 33.19
CA LYS A 64 36.44 24.72 33.43
C LYS A 64 37.93 24.95 33.17
N ASP A 65 38.25 26.01 32.45
CA ASP A 65 39.38 26.85 32.84
C ASP A 65 38.91 28.29 32.97
N SER A 66 39.20 28.86 34.13
CA SER A 66 38.78 30.17 34.58
C SER A 66 39.82 31.20 34.19
N VAL A 67 39.54 31.97 33.13
CA VAL A 67 40.16 33.27 32.94
C VAL A 67 39.05 34.30 32.96
N ALA A 68 38.96 35.02 34.07
CA ALA A 68 38.19 36.24 34.17
C ALA A 68 38.90 37.30 33.32
N ASP A 69 38.55 37.41 32.05
CA ASP A 69 38.99 38.55 31.26
C ASP A 69 37.99 38.84 30.13
N MET A 70 37.68 40.14 29.97
CA MET A 70 36.81 40.80 28.99
C MET A 70 35.62 40.01 28.42
N LYS A 71 34.41 40.55 28.64
CA LYS A 71 33.12 40.06 28.14
C LYS A 71 33.08 40.03 26.60
N GLU A 72 33.72 39.02 26.00
CA GLU A 72 33.74 38.80 24.56
C GLU A 72 32.30 38.57 24.07
N LEU A 73 31.96 39.16 22.93
CA LEU A 73 30.68 38.90 22.29
C LEU A 73 30.60 37.39 22.02
N LYS A 74 29.46 36.78 22.35
CA LYS A 74 29.16 35.37 22.08
C LYS A 74 27.81 35.25 21.40
N VAL A 75 27.74 34.43 20.36
CA VAL A 75 26.50 34.02 19.68
C VAL A 75 26.18 32.59 20.10
N ILE A 76 25.06 32.40 20.78
CA ILE A 76 24.71 31.15 21.47
C ILE A 76 23.53 30.51 20.76
N GLN A 77 23.74 29.31 20.21
CA GLN A 77 22.70 28.41 19.70
C GLN A 77 22.64 27.20 20.64
N PRO A 78 21.67 27.15 21.57
CA PRO A 78 21.68 26.16 22.65
C PRO A 78 21.38 24.74 22.15
N LYS A 79 20.50 24.61 21.15
CA LYS A 79 20.13 23.30 20.58
C LYS A 79 21.07 22.95 19.42
N LYS A 80 21.71 21.79 19.50
CA LYS A 80 22.53 21.25 18.41
C LYS A 80 21.69 20.69 17.26
N SER A 81 20.53 20.12 17.57
CA SER A 81 19.61 19.58 16.58
C SER A 81 18.15 19.81 16.96
N VAL A 82 17.29 19.96 15.96
CA VAL A 82 15.84 19.99 16.08
C VAL A 82 15.21 19.11 15.01
N CYS A 83 14.11 18.46 15.35
CA CYS A 83 13.34 17.59 14.46
C CYS A 83 11.92 18.13 14.37
N VAL A 84 11.36 18.19 13.16
CA VAL A 84 9.98 18.63 12.92
C VAL A 84 9.36 17.83 11.80
N ASP A 85 8.05 17.58 11.87
CA ASP A 85 7.31 16.96 10.78
C ASP A 85 7.21 17.91 9.58
N ALA A 86 7.22 17.37 8.37
CA ALA A 86 6.95 18.14 7.15
C ALA A 86 5.57 18.83 7.24
N GLY A 87 5.51 20.10 6.85
CA GLY A 87 4.35 20.98 7.02
C GLY A 87 4.23 21.59 8.43
N GLY A 88 5.02 21.11 9.40
CA GLY A 88 5.09 21.66 10.74
C GLY A 88 5.80 23.01 10.81
N SER A 89 6.04 23.48 12.03
CA SER A 89 6.78 24.71 12.31
C SER A 89 7.84 24.49 13.39
N VAL A 90 8.96 25.18 13.29
CA VAL A 90 10.10 25.01 14.19
C VAL A 90 10.70 26.35 14.59
N THR A 91 11.18 26.45 15.83
CA THR A 91 11.92 27.62 16.32
C THR A 91 13.40 27.28 16.43
N LEU A 92 14.23 28.07 15.75
CA LEU A 92 15.69 28.02 15.87
C LEU A 92 16.13 29.10 16.85
N ASN A 93 16.70 28.66 17.97
CA ASN A 93 17.04 29.55 19.08
C ASN A 93 18.43 30.17 18.89
N CYS A 94 18.52 31.50 19.03
CA CYS A 94 19.79 32.21 19.04
C CYS A 94 19.76 33.40 19.99
N THR A 95 20.78 33.54 20.84
CA THR A 95 20.97 34.72 21.69
C THR A 95 22.40 35.27 21.58
N VAL A 96 22.58 36.56 21.84
CA VAL A 96 23.90 37.21 21.88
C VAL A 96 24.19 37.80 23.25
N THR A 97 25.46 37.83 23.69
CA THR A 97 25.83 38.40 25.00
C THR A 97 25.94 39.92 25.00
N SER A 98 26.03 40.54 23.83
CA SER A 98 26.18 41.98 23.64
C SER A 98 25.62 42.41 22.28
N LEU A 99 24.99 43.58 22.22
CA LEU A 99 24.62 44.24 20.95
C LEU A 99 25.75 45.06 20.34
N THR A 100 26.78 45.36 21.14
CA THR A 100 27.98 46.08 20.74
C THR A 100 29.05 45.06 20.30
N PRO A 101 29.66 45.24 19.12
CA PRO A 101 29.59 46.44 18.31
C PRO A 101 28.34 46.46 17.39
N VAL A 102 27.88 47.66 17.03
CA VAL A 102 26.59 47.86 16.35
C VAL A 102 26.63 47.24 14.95
N GLY A 103 25.68 46.35 14.68
CA GLY A 103 25.55 45.72 13.38
C GLY A 103 24.53 44.59 13.39
N PRO A 104 24.21 44.05 12.21
CA PRO A 104 23.08 43.15 12.07
C PRO A 104 23.36 41.72 12.56
N ILE A 105 22.26 41.00 12.87
CA ILE A 105 22.24 39.55 12.96
C ILE A 105 21.59 39.00 11.69
N LYS A 106 22.20 37.98 11.09
CA LYS A 106 21.70 37.28 9.90
C LYS A 106 21.71 35.78 10.16
N TRP A 107 20.70 35.09 9.66
CA TRP A 107 20.65 33.63 9.67
C TRP A 107 21.03 33.09 8.30
N PHE A 108 21.94 32.12 8.28
CA PHE A 108 22.35 31.41 7.07
C PHE A 108 22.10 29.92 7.19
N ARG A 109 21.80 29.28 6.07
CA ARG A 109 21.82 27.83 5.93
C ARG A 109 23.09 27.39 5.21
N GLY A 110 23.82 26.46 5.80
CA GLY A 110 25.14 26.03 5.33
C GLY A 110 26.26 27.02 5.68
N VAL A 111 27.46 26.72 5.21
CA VAL A 111 28.70 27.46 5.50
C VAL A 111 29.44 27.85 4.22
N GLY A 112 30.43 28.73 4.36
CA GLY A 112 31.31 29.13 3.26
C GLY A 112 30.60 29.96 2.18
N HIS A 113 31.04 29.81 0.93
CA HIS A 113 30.55 30.59 -0.20
C HIS A 113 29.17 30.15 -0.70
N SER A 114 28.77 28.91 -0.41
CA SER A 114 27.47 28.33 -0.79
C SER A 114 26.40 28.49 0.28
N ARG A 115 26.66 29.27 1.34
CA ARG A 115 25.66 29.54 2.38
C ARG A 115 24.55 30.43 1.83
N HIS A 116 23.31 30.11 2.20
CA HIS A 116 22.13 30.85 1.75
C HIS A 116 21.63 31.75 2.88
N LEU A 117 21.40 33.03 2.60
CA LEU A 117 20.75 33.93 3.55
C LEU A 117 19.28 33.52 3.71
N ILE A 118 18.88 33.23 4.93
CA ILE A 118 17.54 32.74 5.26
C ILE A 118 16.71 33.82 5.94
N TYR A 119 17.31 34.60 6.83
CA TYR A 119 16.60 35.65 7.55
C TYR A 119 17.51 36.81 7.94
N TYR A 120 16.96 38.02 7.86
CA TYR A 120 17.66 39.25 8.23
C TYR A 120 16.73 40.20 9.00
N PHE A 121 17.15 40.59 10.21
CA PHE A 121 16.41 41.47 11.12
C PHE A 121 16.44 42.95 10.71
N THR A 122 15.97 43.28 9.51
CA THR A 122 15.83 44.66 8.99
C THR A 122 14.41 45.05 8.61
N GLY A 123 13.43 44.17 8.87
CA GLY A 123 12.02 44.41 8.55
C GLY A 123 11.61 43.98 7.13
N TYR A 124 12.52 43.42 6.33
CA TYR A 124 12.13 42.76 5.08
C TYR A 124 11.21 41.58 5.37
N HIS A 125 10.20 41.42 4.52
CA HIS A 125 9.23 40.35 4.66
C HIS A 125 9.79 39.04 4.10
N PHE A 126 10.02 38.06 4.98
CA PHE A 126 10.35 36.69 4.61
C PHE A 126 9.10 35.83 4.72
N SER A 127 8.62 35.27 3.61
CA SER A 127 7.28 34.65 3.54
C SER A 127 7.02 33.51 4.54
N ARG A 128 8.04 32.76 4.94
CA ARG A 128 7.90 31.58 5.82
C ARG A 128 8.58 31.73 7.17
N ILE A 129 9.37 32.80 7.34
CA ILE A 129 10.32 32.90 8.45
C ILE A 129 10.10 34.22 9.15
N THR A 130 9.86 34.15 10.46
CA THR A 130 9.53 35.31 11.28
C THR A 130 10.45 35.39 12.49
N ASN A 131 10.55 36.58 13.08
CA ASN A 131 11.18 36.76 14.37
C ASN A 131 10.36 36.04 15.45
N ALA A 132 10.99 35.15 16.22
CA ALA A 132 10.34 34.46 17.35
C ALA A 132 10.42 35.25 18.66
N SER A 133 11.26 36.28 18.72
CA SER A 133 11.46 37.11 19.90
C SER A 133 10.47 38.27 20.00
N ASP A 134 10.33 38.82 21.20
CA ASP A 134 9.49 39.99 21.46
C ASP A 134 10.13 41.27 20.89
N ALA A 135 9.62 41.72 19.75
CA ALA A 135 10.07 42.94 19.08
C ALA A 135 9.82 44.23 19.88
N THR A 136 8.99 44.20 20.93
CA THR A 136 8.71 45.38 21.77
C THR A 136 9.80 45.63 22.81
N LYS A 137 10.64 44.64 23.10
CA LYS A 137 11.68 44.73 24.12
C LYS A 137 12.89 45.51 23.60
N ARG A 138 13.09 46.73 24.13
CA ARG A 138 14.29 47.53 23.86
C ARG A 138 15.54 46.77 24.33
N GLY A 139 16.53 46.66 23.44
CA GLY A 139 17.80 45.97 23.75
C GLY A 139 17.66 44.45 23.78
N ASN A 140 16.72 43.88 23.03
CA ASN A 140 16.55 42.44 22.93
C ASN A 140 17.85 41.76 22.44
N LEU A 141 18.25 40.72 23.17
CA LEU A 141 19.42 39.88 22.88
C LEU A 141 19.03 38.55 22.22
N ASP A 142 17.74 38.29 22.07
CA ASP A 142 17.17 37.11 21.44
C ASP A 142 16.91 37.37 19.95
N PHE A 143 17.56 36.57 19.11
CA PHE A 143 17.48 36.61 17.65
C PHE A 143 17.00 35.26 17.11
N SER A 144 16.16 34.57 17.89
CA SER A 144 15.51 33.32 17.48
C SER A 144 14.53 33.57 16.32
N ILE A 145 14.43 32.60 15.42
CA ILE A 145 13.52 32.65 14.27
C ILE A 145 12.54 31.49 14.30
N HIS A 146 11.34 31.73 13.79
CA HIS A 146 10.31 30.73 13.59
C HIS A 146 10.18 30.44 12.10
N ILE A 147 10.30 29.17 11.71
CA ILE A 147 10.13 28.70 10.33
C ILE A 147 8.81 27.93 10.26
N SER A 148 7.87 28.41 9.45
CA SER A 148 6.57 27.79 9.24
C SER A 148 6.52 26.99 7.94
N ASN A 149 5.65 25.98 7.89
CA ASN A 149 5.45 25.10 6.72
C ASN A 149 6.78 24.52 6.21
N VAL A 150 7.47 23.80 7.10
CA VAL A 150 8.78 23.22 6.85
C VAL A 150 8.68 22.12 5.79
N THR A 151 9.57 22.14 4.80
CA THR A 151 9.66 21.15 3.72
C THR A 151 10.94 20.33 3.84
N PRO A 152 11.03 19.13 3.23
CA PRO A 152 12.29 18.36 3.21
C PRO A 152 13.46 19.15 2.62
N ALA A 153 13.18 20.08 1.71
CA ALA A 153 14.17 20.96 1.12
C ALA A 153 14.75 21.98 2.12
N ASP A 154 14.17 22.17 3.30
CA ASP A 154 14.68 23.03 4.36
C ASP A 154 15.71 22.33 5.28
N ALA A 155 15.84 21.00 5.21
CA ALA A 155 16.72 20.24 6.10
C ALA A 155 18.20 20.68 6.02
N GLY A 156 18.89 20.77 7.14
CA GLY A 156 20.33 21.10 7.19
C GLY A 156 20.69 22.05 8.33
N THR A 157 21.94 22.51 8.34
CA THR A 157 22.47 23.31 9.46
C THR A 157 22.26 24.81 9.27
N TYR A 158 21.71 25.44 10.30
CA TYR A 158 21.44 26.88 10.35
C TYR A 158 22.37 27.59 11.34
N TYR A 159 22.95 28.70 10.91
CA TYR A 159 23.91 29.50 11.66
C TYR A 159 23.38 30.90 11.89
N CYS A 160 23.35 31.32 13.15
CA CYS A 160 23.09 32.69 13.55
C CYS A 160 24.42 33.47 13.55
N VAL A 161 24.50 34.56 12.80
CA VAL A 161 25.78 35.24 12.54
C VAL A 161 25.66 36.73 12.88
N LYS A 162 26.59 37.21 13.71
CA LYS A 162 26.73 38.61 14.09
C LYS A 162 27.72 39.31 13.17
N PHE A 163 27.29 40.48 12.71
CA PHE A 163 28.09 41.39 11.93
C PHE A 163 28.31 42.71 12.67
N GLN A 164 29.45 43.32 12.41
CA GLN A 164 29.73 44.71 12.69
C GLN A 164 29.34 45.55 11.48
N LYS A 165 28.57 46.62 11.70
CA LYS A 165 28.24 47.57 10.63
C LYS A 165 29.51 48.27 10.17
N GLY A 166 29.83 48.13 8.89
CA GLY A 166 30.95 48.84 8.25
C GLY A 166 30.63 50.32 8.10
N ILE A 167 31.68 51.17 8.11
CA ILE A 167 31.55 52.58 7.71
C ILE A 167 31.19 52.66 6.21
N VAL A 168 31.76 51.75 5.43
CA VAL A 168 31.44 51.48 4.02
C VAL A 168 30.99 50.03 3.93
N GLU A 169 29.98 49.71 3.12
CA GLU A 169 29.56 48.33 2.88
C GLU A 169 30.73 47.49 2.32
N PRO A 170 30.80 46.17 2.63
CA PRO A 170 29.81 45.38 3.37
C PRO A 170 30.00 45.40 4.89
N ASP A 171 28.98 44.96 5.63
CA ASP A 171 29.12 44.62 7.05
C ASP A 171 30.15 43.49 7.23
N ILE A 172 30.94 43.55 8.30
CA ILE A 172 32.01 42.59 8.59
C ILE A 172 31.47 41.52 9.54
N GLU A 173 31.58 40.26 9.15
CA GLU A 173 31.26 39.13 10.03
C GLU A 173 32.24 39.10 11.21
N ILE A 174 31.74 39.14 12.44
CA ILE A 174 32.58 39.10 13.64
C ILE A 174 32.42 37.81 14.43
N GLN A 175 31.25 37.16 14.33
CA GLN A 175 31.02 35.89 15.02
C GLN A 175 29.87 35.09 14.42
N SER A 176 30.02 33.76 14.43
CA SER A 176 28.96 32.81 14.11
C SER A 176 28.62 31.96 15.34
N GLY A 177 27.35 31.59 15.48
CA GLY A 177 26.90 30.59 16.44
C GLY A 177 27.38 29.19 16.06
N GLY A 178 27.18 28.23 16.97
CA GLY A 178 27.62 26.84 16.80
C GLY A 178 26.83 26.00 15.80
N GLY A 179 25.81 26.57 15.16
CA GLY A 179 24.92 25.84 14.25
C GLY A 179 23.83 25.03 14.96
N THR A 180 22.67 24.93 14.32
CA THR A 180 21.56 24.05 14.72
C THR A 180 21.14 23.23 13.50
N GLU A 181 21.24 21.91 13.59
CA GLU A 181 20.82 20.99 12.55
C GLU A 181 19.30 20.82 12.56
N LEU A 182 18.64 21.15 11.45
CA LEU A 182 17.21 20.94 11.26
C LEU A 182 17.01 19.64 10.48
N SER A 183 16.50 18.61 11.16
CA SER A 183 16.01 17.38 10.54
C SER A 183 14.51 17.51 10.27
N VAL A 184 14.10 17.21 9.04
CA VAL A 184 12.69 17.21 8.67
C VAL A 184 12.22 15.77 8.56
N PHE A 185 11.38 15.36 9.50
CA PHE A 185 10.71 14.08 9.41
C PHE A 185 9.59 14.25 8.38
N VAL A 186 9.78 13.64 7.22
CA VAL A 186 8.60 13.23 6.48
C VAL A 186 8.07 12.07 7.30
N ALA A 187 6.90 12.23 7.94
CA ALA A 187 6.13 11.07 8.32
C ALA A 187 6.02 10.27 7.05
N ASP A 188 6.87 9.24 6.93
CA ASP A 188 6.97 8.43 5.75
C ASP A 188 5.54 8.17 5.34
N MET A 189 5.20 8.54 4.11
CA MET A 189 3.96 8.11 3.51
C MET A 189 4.03 6.59 3.51
N LYS A 190 3.79 5.92 4.65
CA LYS A 190 4.18 4.54 4.99
C LYS A 190 4.25 3.78 3.71
N GLU A 191 5.45 3.65 3.12
CA GLU A 191 5.65 3.44 1.67
C GLU A 191 4.35 2.91 1.10
N LEU A 192 3.49 3.80 0.57
CA LEU A 192 2.09 3.46 0.29
C LEU A 192 2.13 2.07 -0.34
N LYS A 193 1.41 1.11 0.25
CA LYS A 193 1.39 -0.29 -0.17
C LYS A 193 -0.03 -0.74 -0.38
N VAL A 194 -0.28 -1.31 -1.56
CA VAL A 194 -1.53 -1.96 -1.91
C VAL A 194 -1.37 -3.47 -1.72
N PHE A 195 -2.13 -4.04 -0.80
CA PHE A 195 -2.06 -5.46 -0.45
C PHE A 195 -3.22 -6.23 -1.04
N GLN A 196 -2.90 -7.22 -1.86
CA GLN A 196 -3.83 -8.25 -2.32
C GLN A 196 -3.40 -9.60 -1.74
N PRO A 197 -3.98 -10.04 -0.61
CA PRO A 197 -3.46 -11.17 0.15
C PRO A 197 -3.67 -12.52 -0.54
N LYS A 198 -4.72 -12.66 -1.36
CA LYS A 198 -5.01 -13.87 -2.12
C LYS A 198 -4.40 -13.78 -3.52
N LYS A 199 -3.57 -14.76 -3.88
CA LYS A 199 -2.99 -14.88 -5.22
C LYS A 199 -3.99 -15.40 -6.25
N SER A 200 -4.90 -16.27 -5.82
CA SER A 200 -5.98 -16.78 -6.65
C SER A 200 -7.27 -16.96 -5.84
N VAL A 201 -8.40 -16.90 -6.54
CA VAL A 201 -9.74 -17.22 -6.04
C VAL A 201 -10.48 -18.00 -7.11
N CYS A 202 -11.32 -18.94 -6.69
CA CYS A 202 -12.15 -19.71 -7.60
C CYS A 202 -13.63 -19.53 -7.27
N VAL A 203 -14.47 -19.59 -8.31
CA VAL A 203 -15.92 -19.50 -8.19
C VAL A 203 -16.58 -20.25 -9.34
N ASP A 204 -17.73 -20.86 -9.07
CA ASP A 204 -18.56 -21.45 -10.12
C ASP A 204 -19.24 -20.35 -10.95
N ALA A 205 -19.46 -20.62 -12.24
CA ALA A 205 -20.22 -19.73 -13.11
C ALA A 205 -21.64 -19.50 -12.54
N GLY A 206 -22.09 -18.24 -12.58
CA GLY A 206 -23.30 -17.75 -11.91
C GLY A 206 -23.10 -17.38 -10.43
N GLY A 207 -21.98 -17.76 -9.82
CA GLY A 207 -21.65 -17.45 -8.45
C GLY A 207 -21.26 -15.99 -8.20
N SER A 208 -20.78 -15.71 -6.99
CA SER A 208 -20.24 -14.41 -6.61
C SER A 208 -18.92 -14.56 -5.86
N VAL A 209 -18.02 -13.58 -6.00
CA VAL A 209 -16.67 -13.64 -5.44
C VAL A 209 -16.26 -12.29 -4.86
N THR A 210 -15.49 -12.34 -3.77
CA THR A 210 -14.87 -11.14 -3.17
C THR A 210 -13.38 -11.10 -3.48
N LEU A 211 -12.92 -10.00 -4.08
CA LEU A 211 -11.51 -9.71 -4.31
C LEU A 211 -11.02 -8.76 -3.22
N ASN A 212 -10.06 -9.21 -2.43
CA ASN A 212 -9.59 -8.48 -1.25
C ASN A 212 -8.48 -7.50 -1.62
N CYS A 213 -8.60 -6.24 -1.20
CA CYS A 213 -7.55 -5.23 -1.33
C CYS A 213 -7.54 -4.28 -0.14
N THR A 214 -6.37 -4.03 0.45
CA THR A 214 -6.19 -3.01 1.48
C THR A 214 -4.99 -2.11 1.17
N VAL A 215 -4.99 -0.88 1.72
CA VAL A 215 -3.87 0.08 1.58
C VAL A 215 -3.30 0.48 2.93
N THR A 216 -1.99 0.79 3.01
CA THR A 216 -1.38 1.29 4.26
C THR A 216 -1.72 2.74 4.59
N SER A 217 -2.09 3.54 3.58
CA SER A 217 -2.39 4.95 3.73
C SER A 217 -3.43 5.41 2.71
N LEU A 218 -4.20 6.44 3.09
CA LEU A 218 -5.06 7.17 2.15
C LEU A 218 -4.33 8.33 1.45
N THR A 219 -3.14 8.69 1.92
CA THR A 219 -2.27 9.69 1.32
C THR A 219 -1.28 9.03 0.34
N PRO A 220 -1.02 9.66 -0.83
CA PRO A 220 -1.63 10.90 -1.30
C PRO A 220 -3.12 10.73 -1.69
N VAL A 221 -3.86 11.83 -1.64
CA VAL A 221 -5.30 11.84 -2.01
C VAL A 221 -5.45 11.45 -3.47
N GLY A 222 -6.37 10.54 -3.75
CA GLY A 222 -6.71 10.11 -5.09
C GLY A 222 -7.46 8.78 -5.09
N PRO A 223 -8.03 8.40 -6.24
CA PRO A 223 -8.93 7.26 -6.32
C PRO A 223 -8.20 5.92 -6.23
N ILE A 224 -8.95 4.88 -5.86
CA ILE A 224 -8.57 3.49 -6.06
C ILE A 224 -9.48 2.90 -7.12
N LYS A 225 -8.87 2.20 -8.07
CA LYS A 225 -9.55 1.60 -9.24
C LYS A 225 -9.12 0.14 -9.34
N TRP A 226 -10.05 -0.72 -9.71
CA TRP A 226 -9.77 -2.11 -10.02
C TRP A 226 -9.71 -2.31 -11.53
N TYR A 227 -8.68 -2.99 -12.00
CA TYR A 227 -8.51 -3.34 -13.41
C TYR A 227 -8.35 -4.84 -13.57
N ARG A 228 -8.85 -5.38 -14.69
CA ARG A 228 -8.55 -6.74 -15.16
C ARG A 228 -7.49 -6.68 -16.26
N GLY A 229 -6.40 -7.41 -16.08
CA GLY A 229 -5.22 -7.37 -16.96
C GLY A 229 -4.30 -6.19 -16.68
N VAL A 230 -3.25 -6.07 -17.50
CA VAL A 230 -2.16 -5.09 -17.33
C VAL A 230 -1.95 -4.23 -18.58
N GLY A 231 -1.20 -3.14 -18.44
CA GLY A 231 -0.81 -2.26 -19.55
C GLY A 231 -2.00 -1.53 -20.17
N HIS A 232 -1.90 -1.21 -21.46
CA HIS A 232 -2.92 -0.43 -22.18
C HIS A 232 -4.22 -1.19 -22.46
N ASN A 233 -4.18 -2.54 -22.46
CA ASN A 233 -5.34 -3.39 -22.74
C ASN A 233 -6.08 -3.83 -21.46
N ARG A 234 -5.75 -3.24 -20.31
CA ARG A 234 -6.45 -3.51 -19.06
C ARG A 234 -7.87 -2.93 -19.08
N HIS A 235 -8.81 -3.63 -18.48
CA HIS A 235 -10.22 -3.24 -18.45
C HIS A 235 -10.57 -2.68 -17.07
N LEU A 236 -11.19 -1.50 -17.00
CA LEU A 236 -11.68 -0.95 -15.74
C LEU A 236 -12.88 -1.76 -15.24
N ILE A 237 -12.77 -2.28 -14.02
CA ILE A 237 -13.78 -3.14 -13.38
C ILE A 237 -14.57 -2.37 -12.33
N TYR A 238 -13.89 -1.51 -11.56
CA TYR A 238 -14.53 -0.73 -10.50
C TYR A 238 -13.77 0.55 -10.20
N ASN A 239 -14.50 1.61 -9.86
CA ASN A 239 -13.94 2.89 -9.44
C ASN A 239 -14.72 3.42 -8.23
N PHE A 240 -14.02 3.68 -7.14
CA PHE A 240 -14.59 4.14 -5.87
C PHE A 240 -15.08 5.60 -5.89
N THR A 241 -14.90 6.36 -6.98
CA THR A 241 -15.37 7.76 -7.08
C THR A 241 -16.85 7.93 -7.42
N GLY A 242 -17.62 6.85 -7.57
CA GLY A 242 -19.09 6.93 -7.70
C GLY A 242 -19.70 6.55 -9.05
N TYR A 243 -18.91 5.97 -9.98
CA TYR A 243 -19.48 5.35 -11.17
C TYR A 243 -20.29 4.10 -10.79
N ARG A 244 -21.44 3.87 -11.45
CA ARG A 244 -22.26 2.68 -11.22
C ARG A 244 -21.71 1.50 -12.03
N PHE A 245 -21.35 0.43 -11.32
CA PHE A 245 -20.98 -0.85 -11.89
C PHE A 245 -22.04 -1.89 -11.47
N PRO A 246 -22.98 -2.29 -12.35
CA PRO A 246 -24.14 -3.09 -11.95
C PRO A 246 -23.80 -4.44 -11.28
N ARG A 247 -22.69 -5.06 -11.70
CA ARG A 247 -22.24 -6.38 -11.23
C ARG A 247 -21.21 -6.30 -10.10
N VAL A 248 -20.67 -5.12 -9.81
CA VAL A 248 -19.51 -4.96 -8.92
C VAL A 248 -19.82 -3.92 -7.85
N THR A 249 -19.65 -4.30 -6.59
CA THR A 249 -19.93 -3.43 -5.43
C THR A 249 -18.74 -3.35 -4.48
N ASN A 250 -18.66 -2.28 -3.70
CA ASN A 250 -17.72 -2.19 -2.59
C ASN A 250 -18.08 -3.25 -1.54
N ALA A 251 -17.12 -4.09 -1.15
CA ALA A 251 -17.30 -5.12 -0.12
C ALA A 251 -17.06 -4.59 1.30
N SER A 252 -16.49 -3.40 1.43
CA SER A 252 -16.14 -2.78 2.70
C SER A 252 -17.26 -1.92 3.27
N ASP A 253 -17.21 -1.65 4.59
CA ASP A 253 -18.18 -0.81 5.27
C ASP A 253 -18.05 0.66 4.84
N ALA A 254 -19.03 1.15 4.08
CA ALA A 254 -19.09 2.53 3.60
C ALA A 254 -19.34 3.56 4.73
N THR A 255 -19.77 3.12 5.91
CA THR A 255 -20.03 4.02 7.06
C THR A 255 -18.75 4.38 7.82
N LYS A 256 -17.68 3.59 7.66
CA LYS A 256 -16.41 3.81 8.35
C LYS A 256 -15.59 4.91 7.67
N ARG A 257 -15.48 6.07 8.35
CA ARG A 257 -14.60 7.16 7.91
C ARG A 257 -13.14 6.70 7.89
N GLY A 258 -12.43 6.97 6.81
CA GLY A 258 -11.01 6.63 6.68
C GLY A 258 -10.76 5.14 6.45
N ASN A 259 -11.68 4.44 5.80
CA ASN A 259 -11.52 3.02 5.50
C ASN A 259 -10.32 2.76 4.58
N LEU A 260 -9.49 1.79 4.97
CA LEU A 260 -8.31 1.33 4.23
C LEU A 260 -8.58 0.06 3.41
N ASP A 261 -9.80 -0.50 3.51
CA ASP A 261 -10.26 -1.65 2.77
C ASP A 261 -10.99 -1.22 1.49
N PHE A 262 -10.45 -1.66 0.36
CA PHE A 262 -10.93 -1.39 -0.99
C PHE A 262 -11.30 -2.69 -1.72
N SER A 263 -11.69 -3.69 -0.96
CA SER A 263 -12.20 -4.97 -1.48
C SER A 263 -13.49 -4.78 -2.27
N ILE A 264 -13.66 -5.57 -3.32
CA ILE A 264 -14.85 -5.53 -4.19
C ILE A 264 -15.54 -6.89 -4.24
N HIS A 265 -16.85 -6.87 -4.42
CA HIS A 265 -17.68 -8.04 -4.62
C HIS A 265 -18.18 -8.06 -6.07
N ILE A 266 -17.95 -9.17 -6.78
CA ILE A 266 -18.39 -9.37 -8.17
C ILE A 266 -19.49 -10.43 -8.15
N SER A 267 -20.68 -10.10 -8.65
CA SER A 267 -21.83 -10.99 -8.72
C SER A 267 -22.10 -11.50 -10.14
N ASN A 268 -22.79 -12.64 -10.22
CA ASN A 268 -23.15 -13.31 -11.47
C ASN A 268 -21.91 -13.52 -12.36
N VAL A 269 -20.90 -14.19 -11.82
CA VAL A 269 -19.60 -14.39 -12.49
C VAL A 269 -19.77 -15.31 -13.70
N THR A 270 -19.14 -14.96 -14.81
CA THR A 270 -19.15 -15.72 -16.07
C THR A 270 -17.72 -16.15 -16.43
N PRO A 271 -17.52 -17.14 -17.30
CA PRO A 271 -16.18 -17.54 -17.73
C PRO A 271 -15.39 -16.38 -18.38
N ALA A 272 -16.08 -15.43 -19.01
CA ALA A 272 -15.47 -14.25 -19.60
C ALA A 272 -14.89 -13.27 -18.56
N ASP A 273 -15.21 -13.44 -17.27
CA ASP A 273 -14.63 -12.66 -16.18
C ASP A 273 -13.31 -13.25 -15.67
N ALA A 274 -12.93 -14.45 -16.10
CA ALA A 274 -11.65 -15.05 -15.70
C ALA A 274 -10.45 -14.16 -16.04
N GLY A 275 -9.41 -14.20 -15.19
CA GLY A 275 -8.16 -13.48 -15.36
C GLY A 275 -7.68 -12.77 -14.10
N THR A 276 -6.57 -12.02 -14.22
CA THR A 276 -5.93 -11.35 -13.08
C THR A 276 -6.48 -9.95 -12.84
N TYR A 277 -6.88 -9.69 -11.60
CA TYR A 277 -7.42 -8.41 -11.14
C TYR A 277 -6.42 -7.66 -10.27
N TYR A 278 -6.22 -6.39 -10.58
CA TYR A 278 -5.27 -5.49 -9.90
C TYR A 278 -6.02 -4.34 -9.24
N CYS A 279 -5.78 -4.15 -7.95
CA CYS A 279 -6.19 -2.98 -7.19
C CYS A 279 -5.12 -1.90 -7.37
N VAL A 280 -5.49 -0.73 -7.86
CA VAL A 280 -4.53 0.29 -8.28
C VAL A 280 -4.87 1.61 -7.60
N LYS A 281 -3.89 2.20 -6.93
CA LYS A 281 -3.98 3.48 -6.24
C LYS A 281 -3.41 4.59 -7.12
N PHE A 282 -4.14 5.68 -7.17
CA PHE A 282 -3.79 6.88 -7.92
C PHE A 282 -3.62 8.06 -6.97
N GLN A 283 -2.74 8.97 -7.36
CA GLN A 283 -2.69 10.34 -6.85
C GLN A 283 -3.54 11.23 -7.75
N LYS A 284 -4.43 12.02 -7.15
CA LYS A 284 -5.20 13.02 -7.88
C LYS A 284 -4.26 14.10 -8.39
N GLY A 285 -4.19 14.27 -9.71
CA GLY A 285 -3.44 15.36 -10.33
C GLY A 285 -4.09 16.71 -10.05
N ILE A 286 -3.30 17.79 -10.10
CA ILE A 286 -3.83 19.17 -10.13
C ILE A 286 -4.65 19.38 -11.41
N VAL A 287 -4.18 18.77 -12.51
CA VAL A 287 -4.85 18.66 -13.80
C VAL A 287 -5.00 17.17 -14.11
N GLU A 288 -6.12 16.76 -14.70
CA GLU A 288 -6.29 15.39 -15.18
C GLU A 288 -5.18 15.00 -16.19
N PRO A 289 -4.77 13.72 -16.24
CA PRO A 289 -5.32 12.57 -15.53
C PRO A 289 -4.75 12.37 -14.12
N ASP A 290 -5.44 11.54 -13.32
CA ASP A 290 -4.84 10.99 -12.09
C ASP A 290 -3.57 10.19 -12.43
N ILE A 291 -2.56 10.27 -11.58
CA ILE A 291 -1.27 9.57 -11.76
C ILE A 291 -1.33 8.25 -11.00
N GLU A 292 -1.07 7.14 -11.69
CA GLU A 292 -0.90 5.83 -11.05
C GLU A 292 0.38 5.85 -10.22
N ILE A 293 0.24 5.57 -8.92
CA ILE A 293 1.38 5.57 -7.99
C ILE A 293 1.70 4.17 -7.50
N GLN A 294 0.72 3.27 -7.48
CA GLN A 294 0.94 1.90 -7.07
C GLN A 294 -0.14 0.93 -7.54
N SER A 295 0.27 -0.30 -7.84
CA SER A 295 -0.60 -1.45 -8.05
C SER A 295 -0.36 -2.51 -6.99
N GLY A 296 -1.43 -3.21 -6.59
CA GLY A 296 -1.34 -4.45 -5.83
C GLY A 296 -0.75 -5.59 -6.65
N GLY A 297 -0.47 -6.70 -5.98
CA GLY A 297 0.20 -7.87 -6.57
C GLY A 297 -0.66 -8.73 -7.50
N GLY A 298 -1.93 -8.37 -7.72
CA GLY A 298 -2.86 -9.14 -8.54
C GLY A 298 -3.52 -10.31 -7.79
N THR A 299 -4.76 -10.61 -8.17
CA THR A 299 -5.52 -11.79 -7.73
C THR A 299 -6.11 -12.45 -8.97
N GLU A 300 -5.72 -13.70 -9.23
CA GLU A 300 -6.23 -14.49 -10.34
C GLU A 300 -7.63 -15.04 -10.03
N LEU A 301 -8.62 -14.69 -10.85
CA LEU A 301 -9.97 -15.22 -10.78
C LEU A 301 -10.13 -16.41 -11.74
N LEU A 302 -10.34 -17.60 -11.18
CA LEU A 302 -10.64 -18.81 -11.91
C LEU A 302 -12.15 -19.07 -11.86
N VAL A 303 -12.75 -19.34 -13.02
CA VAL A 303 -14.19 -19.57 -13.13
C VAL A 303 -14.44 -20.99 -13.64
N PHE A 304 -15.19 -21.77 -12.87
CA PHE A 304 -15.54 -23.14 -13.22
C PHE A 304 -16.94 -23.20 -13.84
N GLU A 305 -17.06 -23.86 -14.99
CA GLU A 305 -18.37 -24.17 -15.56
C GLU A 305 -18.77 -25.61 -15.20
N LEU A 306 -19.81 -25.74 -14.38
CA LEU A 306 -20.56 -26.98 -14.30
C LEU A 306 -21.29 -27.17 -15.64
N LYS A 307 -20.71 -27.97 -16.54
CA LYS A 307 -21.44 -28.53 -17.69
C LYS A 307 -22.44 -29.57 -17.19
N THR A 308 -23.45 -29.14 -16.44
CA THR A 308 -24.62 -29.96 -16.06
C THR A 308 -25.25 -30.59 -17.30
N SER A 309 -25.19 -29.94 -18.46
CA SER A 309 -25.65 -30.53 -19.72
C SER A 309 -24.84 -31.76 -20.14
N HIS A 310 -23.53 -31.81 -19.90
CA HIS A 310 -22.71 -32.98 -20.21
C HIS A 310 -23.00 -34.11 -19.23
N ILE A 311 -23.04 -33.84 -17.93
CA ILE A 311 -23.36 -34.86 -16.93
C ILE A 311 -24.77 -35.42 -17.16
N ALA A 312 -25.77 -34.56 -17.38
CA ALA A 312 -27.13 -34.99 -17.67
C ALA A 312 -27.23 -35.80 -18.98
N LYS A 313 -26.50 -35.40 -20.04
CA LYS A 313 -26.43 -36.18 -21.29
C LYS A 313 -25.73 -37.53 -21.10
N ILE A 314 -24.65 -37.57 -20.31
CA ILE A 314 -23.91 -38.80 -20.00
C ILE A 314 -24.81 -39.73 -19.17
N LEU A 315 -25.47 -39.23 -18.13
CA LEU A 315 -26.42 -39.99 -17.32
C LEU A 315 -27.61 -40.48 -18.16
N ALA A 316 -28.17 -39.63 -19.03
CA ALA A 316 -29.24 -40.04 -19.94
C ALA A 316 -28.77 -41.13 -20.93
N ALA A 317 -27.58 -40.99 -21.50
CA ALA A 317 -26.99 -42.00 -22.38
C ALA A 317 -26.73 -43.33 -21.65
N ALA A 318 -26.21 -43.28 -20.41
CA ALA A 318 -26.01 -44.43 -19.55
C ALA A 318 -27.34 -45.14 -19.22
N LEU A 319 -28.39 -44.37 -18.87
CA LEU A 319 -29.73 -44.91 -18.60
C LEU A 319 -30.34 -45.56 -19.85
N ILE A 320 -30.19 -44.95 -21.04
CA ILE A 320 -30.66 -45.53 -22.31
C ILE A 320 -29.90 -46.82 -22.63
N GLY A 321 -28.57 -46.83 -22.46
CA GLY A 321 -27.73 -48.01 -22.65
C GLY A 321 -28.12 -49.17 -21.72
N CYS A 322 -28.31 -48.89 -20.43
CA CYS A 322 -28.77 -49.87 -19.45
C CYS A 322 -30.14 -50.46 -19.81
N LYS A 323 -31.10 -49.63 -20.26
CA LYS A 323 -32.41 -50.13 -20.71
C LYS A 323 -32.31 -51.05 -21.93
N LEU A 324 -31.48 -50.69 -22.91
CA LEU A 324 -31.29 -51.51 -24.11
C LEU A 324 -30.68 -52.87 -23.77
N LEU A 325 -29.68 -52.90 -22.88
CA LEU A 325 -29.07 -54.14 -22.40
C LEU A 325 -30.07 -55.04 -21.67
N LEU A 326 -30.95 -54.47 -20.83
CA LEU A 326 -32.01 -55.22 -20.17
C LEU A 326 -33.01 -55.84 -21.17
N VAL A 327 -33.41 -55.09 -22.20
CA VAL A 327 -34.30 -55.59 -23.25
C VAL A 327 -33.64 -56.75 -24.01
N ILE A 328 -32.36 -56.63 -24.37
CA ILE A 328 -31.61 -57.70 -25.03
C ILE A 328 -31.54 -58.93 -24.12
N ALA A 329 -31.20 -58.76 -22.84
CA ALA A 329 -31.14 -59.87 -21.87
C ALA A 329 -32.48 -60.58 -21.73
N VAL A 330 -33.59 -59.86 -21.57
CA VAL A 330 -34.95 -60.43 -21.49
C VAL A 330 -35.31 -61.19 -22.78
N THR A 331 -34.98 -60.63 -23.94
CA THR A 331 -35.26 -61.26 -25.24
C THR A 331 -34.47 -62.56 -25.42
N LEU A 332 -33.20 -62.57 -25.00
CA LEU A 332 -32.35 -63.76 -25.04
C LEU A 332 -32.86 -64.85 -24.08
N ILE A 333 -33.26 -64.47 -22.85
CA ILE A 333 -33.86 -65.40 -21.88
C ILE A 333 -35.17 -65.99 -22.44
N TYR A 334 -36.02 -65.17 -23.06
CA TYR A 334 -37.27 -65.63 -23.68
C TYR A 334 -37.00 -66.61 -24.83
N ARG A 335 -36.10 -66.26 -25.75
CA ARG A 335 -35.70 -67.16 -26.85
C ARG A 335 -35.11 -68.47 -26.35
N HIS A 336 -34.33 -68.44 -25.28
CA HIS A 336 -33.79 -69.66 -24.67
C HIS A 336 -34.88 -70.51 -24.03
N ARG A 337 -35.87 -69.91 -23.35
CA ARG A 337 -37.01 -70.66 -22.79
C ARG A 337 -37.86 -71.28 -23.89
N CYS A 338 -38.12 -70.58 -25.00
CA CYS A 338 -38.82 -71.16 -26.14
C CYS A 338 -38.08 -72.36 -26.72
N LYS A 339 -36.76 -72.27 -26.91
CA LYS A 339 -35.95 -73.40 -27.43
C LYS A 339 -35.87 -74.61 -26.50
N MET A 340 -36.17 -74.47 -25.21
CA MET A 340 -36.17 -75.58 -24.24
C MET A 340 -37.54 -76.27 -24.12
N LEU A 341 -38.60 -75.67 -24.68
CA LEU A 341 -39.96 -76.21 -24.68
C LEU A 341 -40.28 -77.02 -25.95
N GLU A 342 -39.39 -76.97 -26.93
CA GLU A 342 -39.45 -77.68 -28.21
C GLU A 342 -38.55 -78.92 -28.17
#